data_AF-A0A174J426-F1
#
_entry.id   AF-A0A174J426-F1
#
_cell.length_a   1.000
_cell.length_b   1.000
_cell.length_c   1.000
_cell.angle_alpha   90.00
_cell.angle_beta   90.00
_cell.angle_gamma   90.00
#
_symmetry.space_group_name_H-M   'P 1'
#
loop_
_entity.id
_entity.type
_entity.pdbx_description
1 polymer ?
#
loop_
_entity_poly.entity_id
_entity_poly.type
_entity_poly.pdbx_seq_one_letter_code
_entity_poly.pdbx_strand_id
1 'polypeptide(L)'
;MKKKLLTVIIAVTLALSMVSCGSSEDNVKKELKEKEYEEIDSNAEKLNAMTGQSLYDGITAANEYGFSVECKSENSGQNLTDYINESDDNEKKSYEITDVLAVGGSKSVTFTVANELDKEAIRIKETLSSKIDNGHAWIAMKEYGESQFPNGFDLDSITGRISEDALDENTWFLKATCTVTGSDGTSEEFTCEANVSGTNEIPEVTNFSVY
;
A
#
# COMPACT_ATOMS: atom_id res chain seq x y z
N MET A 1 -20.75 16.84 23.49
CA MET A 1 -19.32 16.71 23.84
C MET A 1 -18.52 17.61 22.90
N LYS A 2 -17.61 18.43 23.45
CA LYS A 2 -16.93 19.53 22.73
C LYS A 2 -15.93 18.96 21.71
N LYS A 3 -16.18 19.18 20.40
CA LYS A 3 -15.20 18.90 19.35
C LYS A 3 -14.02 19.88 19.50
N LYS A 4 -12.83 19.36 19.75
CA LYS A 4 -11.59 20.15 19.74
C LYS A 4 -11.21 20.37 18.27
N LEU A 5 -11.14 21.63 17.84
CA LEU A 5 -10.52 21.98 16.56
C LEU A 5 -9.03 21.61 16.64
N LEU A 6 -8.59 20.66 15.81
CA LEU A 6 -7.18 20.48 15.51
C LEU A 6 -6.82 21.44 14.37
N THR A 7 -6.12 22.52 14.71
CA THR A 7 -5.47 23.39 13.74
C THR A 7 -4.13 22.76 13.37
N VAL A 8 -4.00 22.24 12.15
CA VAL A 8 -2.72 21.76 11.62
C VAL A 8 -2.08 22.89 10.81
N ILE A 9 -0.88 23.32 11.20
CA ILE A 9 -0.09 24.35 10.52
C ILE A 9 0.96 23.64 9.68
N ILE A 10 0.87 23.70 8.35
CA ILE A 10 1.92 23.24 7.45
C ILE A 10 2.86 24.42 7.18
N ALA A 11 4.13 24.29 7.56
CA ALA A 11 5.16 25.30 7.33
C ALA A 11 6.00 24.92 6.10
N VAL A 12 5.88 25.70 5.01
CA VAL A 12 6.78 25.56 3.85
C VAL A 12 8.01 26.44 4.05
N THR A 13 9.13 25.84 4.43
CA THR A 13 10.44 26.52 4.49
C THR A 13 11.09 26.56 3.11
N LEU A 14 11.03 27.73 2.45
CA LEU A 14 11.93 28.03 1.32
C LEU A 14 13.29 28.46 1.88
N ALA A 15 14.33 27.68 1.59
CA ALA A 15 15.71 28.06 1.81
C ALA A 15 16.18 28.97 0.65
N LEU A 16 16.52 30.22 0.96
CA LEU A 16 17.24 31.11 0.04
C LEU A 16 18.65 31.31 0.61
N SER A 17 19.64 30.75 -0.08
CA SER A 17 21.06 30.98 0.14
C SER A 17 21.41 32.42 -0.22
N MET A 18 21.93 33.16 0.76
CA MET A 18 22.29 34.57 0.59
C MET A 18 23.65 34.72 -0.12
N VAL A 19 23.69 35.53 -1.18
CA VAL A 19 24.93 36.15 -1.67
C VAL A 19 24.99 37.60 -1.19
N SER A 20 25.94 37.81 -0.28
CA SER A 20 26.70 39.00 0.11
C SER A 20 26.47 40.37 -0.57
N CYS A 21 26.22 41.36 0.31
CA CYS A 21 26.64 42.77 0.33
C CYS A 21 26.09 43.82 -0.65
N GLY A 22 25.48 44.88 -0.08
CA GLY A 22 25.59 46.23 -0.63
C GLY A 22 24.46 47.23 -0.33
N SER A 23 24.41 47.77 0.90
CA SER A 23 24.01 49.16 1.25
C SER A 23 22.89 49.86 0.47
N SER A 24 21.69 49.97 1.04
CA SER A 24 20.98 51.24 1.34
C SER A 24 19.58 50.97 1.89
N GLU A 25 19.26 51.62 3.01
CA GLU A 25 18.00 51.54 3.74
C GLU A 25 16.83 52.10 2.91
N ASP A 26 15.63 51.55 3.14
CA ASP A 26 14.27 52.03 2.77
C ASP A 26 13.37 51.21 1.82
N ASN A 27 13.71 49.95 1.50
CA ASN A 27 12.73 49.05 0.85
C ASN A 27 12.57 47.65 1.47
N VAL A 28 13.01 47.46 2.72
CA VAL A 28 13.00 46.12 3.39
C VAL A 28 11.70 45.83 4.16
N LYS A 29 10.69 46.72 4.09
CA LYS A 29 9.42 46.57 4.85
C LYS A 29 8.26 45.94 4.08
N LYS A 30 8.50 45.20 2.99
CA LYS A 30 7.40 44.62 2.21
C LYS A 30 7.70 43.23 1.66
N GLU A 31 8.06 42.29 2.52
CA GLU A 31 7.94 40.86 2.21
C GLU A 31 8.04 40.02 3.50
N LEU A 32 7.08 40.22 4.41
CA LEU A 32 6.76 39.21 5.42
C LEU A 32 5.43 38.58 5.02
N LYS A 33 5.58 37.42 4.38
CA LYS A 33 4.58 36.48 3.89
C LYS A 33 3.29 36.49 4.73
N GLU A 34 2.23 36.98 4.09
CA GLU A 34 0.86 36.64 4.44
C GLU A 34 0.73 35.10 4.40
N LYS A 35 0.40 34.49 5.54
CA LYS A 35 0.04 33.08 5.58
C LYS A 35 -1.31 32.95 4.89
N GLU A 36 -1.30 32.42 3.68
CA GLU A 36 -2.50 31.97 2.99
C GLU A 36 -3.11 30.84 3.83
N TYR A 37 -4.27 31.10 4.43
CA TYR A 37 -5.13 30.04 4.94
C TYR A 37 -5.76 29.41 3.71
N GLU A 38 -5.38 28.18 3.38
CA GLU A 38 -6.19 27.39 2.44
C GLU A 38 -7.58 27.25 3.07
N GLU A 39 -8.59 27.77 2.38
CA GLU A 39 -9.97 27.59 2.77
C GLU A 39 -10.23 26.09 2.86
N ILE A 40 -10.64 25.61 4.03
CA ILE A 40 -10.99 24.20 4.22
C ILE A 40 -12.09 23.90 3.21
N ASP A 41 -11.79 23.06 2.23
CA ASP A 41 -12.77 22.62 1.27
C ASP A 41 -13.78 21.71 1.99
N SER A 42 -14.91 22.30 2.37
CA SER A 42 -15.98 21.59 3.06
C SER A 42 -16.49 20.38 2.29
N ASN A 43 -16.30 20.31 0.97
CA ASN A 43 -16.65 19.14 0.19
C ASN A 43 -15.60 18.04 0.30
N ALA A 44 -14.30 18.38 0.40
CA ALA A 44 -13.27 17.40 0.72
C ALA A 44 -13.52 16.78 2.11
N GLU A 45 -13.93 17.57 3.11
CA GLU A 45 -14.30 17.04 4.43
C GLU A 45 -15.48 16.09 4.39
N LYS A 46 -16.50 16.39 3.57
CA LYS A 46 -17.66 15.49 3.38
C LYS A 46 -17.26 14.18 2.72
N LEU A 47 -16.42 14.24 1.68
CA LEU A 47 -15.89 13.04 1.01
C LEU A 47 -15.08 12.18 1.99
N ASN A 48 -14.22 12.79 2.80
CA ASN A 48 -13.41 12.09 3.81
C ASN A 48 -14.25 11.42 4.93
N ALA A 49 -15.55 11.67 5.00
CA ALA A 49 -16.47 11.03 5.93
C ALA A 49 -17.27 9.87 5.31
N MET A 50 -16.96 9.44 4.08
CA MET A 50 -17.72 8.45 3.33
C MET A 50 -17.28 6.99 3.55
N THR A 51 -16.30 6.72 4.41
CA THR A 51 -15.96 5.34 4.81
C THR A 51 -17.19 4.56 5.27
N GLY A 52 -17.31 3.31 4.80
CA GLY A 52 -18.44 2.41 5.04
C GLY A 52 -19.63 2.62 4.09
N GLN A 53 -19.57 3.59 3.17
CA GLN A 53 -20.58 3.75 2.13
C GLN A 53 -20.21 2.99 0.85
N SER A 54 -21.16 2.88 -0.09
CA SER A 54 -20.89 2.29 -1.39
C SER A 54 -19.97 3.19 -2.23
N LEU A 55 -19.12 2.59 -3.06
CA LEU A 55 -18.28 3.35 -3.99
C LEU A 55 -19.14 4.15 -4.99
N TYR A 56 -20.29 3.63 -5.40
CA TYR A 56 -21.25 4.37 -6.22
C TYR A 56 -21.66 5.73 -5.61
N ASP A 57 -21.97 5.75 -4.31
CA ASP A 57 -22.35 6.98 -3.61
C ASP A 57 -21.15 7.94 -3.52
N GLY A 58 -19.95 7.40 -3.25
CA GLY A 58 -18.69 8.16 -3.26
C GLY A 58 -18.39 8.84 -4.58
N ILE A 59 -18.47 8.10 -5.69
CA ILE A 59 -18.25 8.62 -7.04
C ILE A 59 -19.29 9.69 -7.38
N THR A 60 -20.57 9.44 -7.05
CA THR A 60 -21.65 10.42 -7.28
C THR A 60 -21.35 11.73 -6.56
N ALA A 61 -21.05 11.67 -5.26
CA ALA A 61 -20.73 12.84 -4.46
C ALA A 61 -19.48 13.57 -4.96
N ALA A 62 -18.42 12.85 -5.30
CA ALA A 62 -17.18 13.42 -5.82
C ALA A 62 -17.43 14.18 -7.13
N ASN A 63 -18.17 13.58 -8.06
CA ASN A 63 -18.53 14.22 -9.34
C ASN A 63 -19.40 15.47 -9.12
N GLU A 64 -20.39 15.42 -8.21
CA GLU A 64 -21.21 16.59 -7.85
C GLU A 64 -20.36 17.73 -7.27
N TYR A 65 -19.30 17.41 -6.53
CA TYR A 65 -18.39 18.38 -5.93
C TYR A 65 -17.25 18.83 -6.86
N GLY A 66 -17.19 18.26 -8.07
CA GLY A 66 -16.18 18.56 -9.09
C GLY A 66 -14.80 17.98 -8.79
N PHE A 67 -14.73 16.87 -8.06
CA PHE A 67 -13.48 16.16 -7.76
C PHE A 67 -13.18 15.11 -8.84
N SER A 68 -11.91 14.96 -9.22
CA SER A 68 -11.42 13.78 -9.92
C SER A 68 -11.33 12.60 -8.97
N VAL A 69 -11.68 11.40 -9.46
CA VAL A 69 -11.73 10.18 -8.66
C VAL A 69 -10.63 9.22 -9.08
N GLU A 70 -9.89 8.71 -8.11
CA GLU A 70 -9.08 7.51 -8.21
C GLU A 70 -9.63 6.43 -7.27
N CYS A 71 -9.56 5.17 -7.69
CA CYS A 71 -9.98 4.02 -6.89
C CYS A 71 -8.81 3.06 -6.70
N LYS A 72 -8.61 2.56 -5.47
CA LYS A 72 -7.60 1.56 -5.13
C LYS A 72 -8.21 0.38 -4.40
N SER A 73 -7.77 -0.84 -4.72
CA SER A 73 -8.11 -2.05 -3.95
C SER A 73 -7.46 -1.99 -2.57
N GLU A 74 -8.23 -2.20 -1.50
CA GLU A 74 -7.71 -2.40 -0.14
C GLU A 74 -6.79 -3.63 -0.08
N ASN A 75 -7.25 -4.74 -0.69
CA ASN A 75 -6.58 -6.04 -0.62
C ASN A 75 -5.21 -6.04 -1.30
N SER A 76 -5.13 -5.46 -2.51
CA SER A 76 -3.92 -5.54 -3.34
C SER A 76 -3.17 -4.22 -3.49
N GLY A 77 -3.77 -3.09 -3.12
CA GLY A 77 -3.25 -1.75 -3.39
C GLY A 77 -3.29 -1.36 -4.88
N GLN A 78 -3.79 -2.23 -5.77
CA GLN A 78 -3.86 -1.96 -7.21
C GLN A 78 -4.78 -0.79 -7.50
N ASN A 79 -4.40 0.01 -8.50
CA ASN A 79 -5.26 1.06 -9.03
C ASN A 79 -6.37 0.42 -9.88
N LEU A 80 -7.62 0.62 -9.47
CA LEU A 80 -8.82 0.10 -10.12
C LEU A 80 -9.56 1.15 -10.94
N THR A 81 -9.04 2.37 -11.05
CA THR A 81 -9.76 3.53 -11.62
C THR A 81 -10.32 3.25 -13.01
N ASP A 82 -9.51 2.70 -13.92
CA ASP A 82 -9.95 2.41 -15.29
C ASP A 82 -11.05 1.34 -15.32
N TYR A 83 -10.87 0.26 -14.57
CA TYR A 83 -11.88 -0.80 -14.42
C TYR A 83 -13.20 -0.25 -13.88
N ILE A 84 -13.15 0.56 -12.81
CA ILE A 84 -14.33 1.15 -12.19
C ILE A 84 -15.03 2.14 -13.13
N ASN A 85 -14.30 2.90 -13.93
CA ASN A 85 -14.87 3.83 -14.91
C ASN A 85 -15.69 3.11 -15.98
N GLU A 86 -15.24 1.92 -16.39
CA GLU A 86 -15.93 1.07 -17.38
C GLU A 86 -17.05 0.22 -16.76
N SER A 87 -17.08 0.09 -15.44
CA SER A 87 -18.03 -0.72 -14.70
C SER A 87 -19.42 -0.07 -14.59
N ASP A 88 -20.46 -0.91 -14.51
CA ASP A 88 -21.83 -0.44 -14.29
C ASP A 88 -22.09 -0.05 -12.83
N ASP A 89 -23.26 0.55 -12.58
CA ASP A 89 -23.64 1.02 -11.25
C ASP A 89 -23.81 -0.10 -10.22
N ASN A 90 -24.15 -1.33 -10.64
CA ASN A 90 -24.28 -2.45 -9.71
C ASN A 90 -22.91 -2.93 -9.26
N GLU A 91 -21.95 -2.99 -10.17
CA GLU A 91 -20.57 -3.29 -9.83
C GLU A 91 -19.99 -2.22 -8.89
N LYS A 92 -20.20 -0.93 -9.17
CA LYS A 92 -19.79 0.16 -8.25
C LYS A 92 -20.45 0.07 -6.87
N LYS A 93 -21.65 -0.52 -6.76
CA LYS A 93 -22.32 -0.76 -5.47
C LYS A 93 -21.81 -1.99 -4.75
N SER A 94 -21.12 -2.91 -5.43
CA SER A 94 -20.53 -4.11 -4.84
C SER A 94 -19.33 -3.77 -3.95
N TYR A 95 -18.68 -2.64 -4.20
CA TYR A 95 -17.55 -2.11 -3.45
C TYR A 95 -18.00 -1.19 -2.31
N GLU A 96 -17.44 -1.42 -1.12
CA GLU A 96 -17.51 -0.54 0.03
C GLU A 96 -16.24 0.32 0.11
N ILE A 97 -16.38 1.59 0.48
CA ILE A 97 -15.28 2.50 0.73
C ILE A 97 -14.66 2.19 2.09
N THR A 98 -13.41 1.74 2.12
CA THR A 98 -12.67 1.41 3.34
C THR A 98 -11.85 2.59 3.86
N ASP A 99 -11.36 3.44 2.97
CA ASP A 99 -10.62 4.66 3.31
C ASP A 99 -10.81 5.75 2.25
N VAL A 100 -10.61 7.01 2.64
CA VAL A 100 -10.77 8.16 1.76
C VAL A 100 -9.66 9.18 1.95
N LEU A 101 -9.06 9.61 0.83
CA LEU A 101 -8.13 10.73 0.79
C LEU A 101 -8.61 11.78 -0.22
N ALA A 102 -9.41 12.75 0.23
CA ALA A 102 -9.84 13.90 -0.55
C ALA A 102 -8.98 15.13 -0.26
N VAL A 103 -8.50 15.78 -1.32
CA VAL A 103 -7.65 16.98 -1.30
C VAL A 103 -8.37 18.11 -2.03
N GLY A 104 -8.80 19.13 -1.28
CA GLY A 104 -9.60 20.24 -1.79
C GLY A 104 -8.88 21.11 -2.82
N GLY A 105 -7.61 21.46 -2.55
CA GLY A 105 -6.82 22.34 -3.43
C GLY A 105 -6.63 21.79 -4.84
N SER A 106 -6.43 20.47 -4.98
CA SER A 106 -6.32 19.79 -6.27
C SER A 106 -7.64 19.25 -6.81
N LYS A 107 -8.73 19.34 -6.03
CA LYS A 107 -10.01 18.69 -6.35
C LYS A 107 -9.84 17.23 -6.75
N SER A 108 -9.10 16.47 -5.94
CA SER A 108 -8.85 15.04 -6.17
C SER A 108 -9.26 14.21 -4.98
N VAL A 109 -9.84 13.05 -5.21
CA VAL A 109 -10.15 12.07 -4.16
C VAL A 109 -9.66 10.68 -4.58
N THR A 110 -8.99 10.00 -3.66
CA THR A 110 -8.72 8.56 -3.76
C THR A 110 -9.65 7.83 -2.81
N PHE A 111 -10.47 6.92 -3.34
CA PHE A 111 -11.22 5.95 -2.56
C PHE A 111 -10.44 4.64 -2.50
N THR A 112 -10.12 4.18 -1.29
CA THR A 112 -9.72 2.78 -1.10
C THR A 112 -10.98 1.96 -0.89
N VAL A 113 -11.07 0.82 -1.58
CA VAL A 113 -12.31 0.04 -1.66
C VAL A 113 -12.06 -1.45 -1.53
N ALA A 114 -13.07 -2.15 -1.01
CA ALA A 114 -13.12 -3.61 -0.94
C ALA A 114 -14.53 -4.11 -1.25
N ASN A 115 -14.63 -5.15 -2.08
CA ASN A 115 -15.86 -5.95 -2.19
C ASN A 115 -15.82 -7.14 -1.23
N GLU A 116 -16.85 -7.98 -1.22
CA GLU A 116 -16.93 -9.13 -0.30
C GLU A 116 -15.81 -10.17 -0.50
N LEU A 117 -15.33 -10.35 -1.74
CA LEU A 117 -14.20 -11.25 -2.01
C LEU A 117 -12.89 -10.67 -1.46
N ASP A 118 -12.68 -9.36 -1.62
CA ASP A 118 -11.52 -8.66 -1.04
C ASP A 118 -11.54 -8.75 0.50
N LYS A 119 -12.70 -8.52 1.13
CA LYS A 119 -12.85 -8.61 2.59
C LYS A 119 -12.52 -10.00 3.10
N GLU A 120 -12.95 -11.05 2.41
CA GLU A 120 -12.62 -12.43 2.79
C GLU A 120 -11.12 -12.72 2.61
N ALA A 121 -10.51 -12.27 1.51
CA ALA A 121 -9.08 -12.42 1.29
C ALA A 121 -8.24 -11.70 2.36
N ILE A 122 -8.62 -10.48 2.73
CA ILE A 122 -8.00 -9.71 3.81
C ILE A 122 -8.13 -10.47 5.13
N ARG A 123 -9.33 -10.96 5.47
CA ARG A 123 -9.57 -11.74 6.69
C ARG A 123 -8.72 -13.00 6.75
N ILE A 124 -8.63 -13.74 5.65
CA ILE A 124 -7.79 -14.94 5.53
C ILE A 124 -6.33 -14.57 5.79
N LYS A 125 -5.83 -13.52 5.14
CA LYS A 125 -4.45 -13.04 5.30
C LYS A 125 -4.17 -12.58 6.73
N GLU A 126 -5.07 -11.85 7.37
CA GLU A 126 -4.93 -11.42 8.77
C GLU A 126 -4.91 -12.63 9.72
N THR A 127 -5.78 -13.59 9.49
CA THR A 127 -5.84 -14.83 10.29
C THR A 127 -4.56 -15.63 10.17
N LEU A 128 -4.05 -15.80 8.95
CA LEU A 128 -2.76 -16.43 8.69
C LEU A 128 -1.62 -15.68 9.37
N SER A 129 -1.54 -14.36 9.14
CA SER A 129 -0.48 -13.50 9.67
C SER A 129 -0.43 -13.48 11.21
N SER A 130 -1.56 -13.75 11.87
CA SER A 130 -1.62 -13.87 13.33
C SER A 130 -0.98 -15.16 13.88
N LYS A 131 -0.85 -16.19 13.04
CA LYS A 131 -0.25 -17.49 13.40
C LYS A 131 1.21 -17.53 12.97
N ILE A 132 1.46 -17.18 11.71
CA ILE A 132 2.77 -17.08 11.11
C ILE A 132 2.83 -15.83 10.24
N ASP A 133 3.71 -14.88 10.57
CA ASP A 133 3.92 -13.71 9.73
C ASP A 133 4.78 -14.07 8.50
N ASN A 134 4.66 -13.23 7.47
CA ASN A 134 5.37 -13.43 6.22
C ASN A 134 6.90 -13.48 6.40
N GLY A 135 7.47 -12.75 7.36
CA GLY A 135 8.90 -12.75 7.64
C GLY A 135 9.39 -14.13 8.09
N HIS A 136 8.71 -14.74 9.06
CA HIS A 136 9.02 -16.10 9.51
C HIS A 136 8.81 -17.13 8.38
N ALA A 137 7.77 -16.95 7.56
CA ALA A 137 7.51 -17.82 6.42
C ALA A 137 8.65 -17.78 5.39
N TRP A 138 9.14 -16.59 5.02
CA TRP A 138 10.28 -16.43 4.11
C TRP A 138 11.59 -17.00 4.68
N ILE A 139 11.84 -16.81 5.97
CA ILE A 139 13.01 -17.40 6.64
C ILE A 139 12.95 -18.93 6.57
N ALA A 140 11.79 -19.52 6.88
CA ALA A 140 11.62 -20.98 6.81
C ALA A 140 11.82 -21.53 5.40
N MET A 141 11.31 -20.85 4.37
CA MET A 141 11.55 -21.21 2.97
C MET A 141 13.05 -21.16 2.64
N LYS A 142 13.76 -20.13 3.08
CA LYS A 142 15.21 -19.99 2.88
C LYS A 142 15.98 -21.13 3.55
N GLU A 143 15.76 -21.37 4.84
CA GLU A 143 16.44 -22.42 5.59
C GLU A 143 16.17 -23.81 5.01
N TYR A 144 14.94 -24.06 4.57
CA TYR A 144 14.58 -25.29 3.88
C TYR A 144 15.37 -25.43 2.58
N GLY A 145 15.43 -24.40 1.74
CA GLY A 145 16.22 -24.42 0.50
C GLY A 145 17.70 -24.67 0.74
N GLU A 146 18.31 -24.00 1.73
CA GLU A 146 19.70 -24.22 2.14
C GLU A 146 19.95 -25.68 2.56
N SER A 147 18.97 -26.32 3.22
CA SER A 147 19.05 -27.75 3.57
C SER A 147 18.97 -28.68 2.36
N GLN A 148 18.22 -28.31 1.31
CA GLN A 148 18.05 -29.12 0.11
C GLN A 148 19.23 -28.98 -0.87
N PHE A 149 19.89 -27.81 -0.90
CA PHE A 149 21.01 -27.54 -1.78
C PHE A 149 22.28 -27.17 -0.98
N PRO A 150 22.97 -28.17 -0.37
CA PRO A 150 24.08 -27.93 0.55
C PRO A 150 25.34 -27.31 -0.10
N ASN A 151 25.43 -27.32 -1.43
CA ASN A 151 26.52 -26.68 -2.16
C ASN A 151 26.31 -25.15 -2.30
N GLY A 152 25.08 -24.68 -2.14
CA GLY A 152 24.73 -23.26 -2.20
C GLY A 152 23.28 -23.05 -2.63
N PHE A 153 22.55 -22.27 -1.82
CA PHE A 153 21.21 -21.77 -2.11
C PHE A 153 21.14 -20.32 -1.65
N ASP A 154 20.76 -19.41 -2.53
CA ASP A 154 20.54 -18.01 -2.20
C ASP A 154 19.15 -17.57 -2.66
N LEU A 155 18.26 -17.31 -1.71
CA LEU A 155 16.88 -16.88 -1.98
C LEU A 155 16.80 -15.35 -2.03
N ASP A 156 16.42 -14.79 -3.17
CA ASP A 156 16.19 -13.36 -3.32
C ASP A 156 14.74 -13.00 -2.95
N SER A 157 14.44 -13.08 -1.66
CA SER A 157 13.10 -12.79 -1.10
C SER A 157 12.74 -11.30 -1.06
N ILE A 158 13.65 -10.39 -1.44
CA ILE A 158 13.42 -8.94 -1.36
C ILE A 158 13.28 -8.34 -2.75
N THR A 159 14.29 -8.47 -3.62
CA THR A 159 14.26 -7.92 -4.98
C THR A 159 13.70 -8.91 -5.99
N GLY A 160 13.88 -10.20 -5.72
CA GLY A 160 13.43 -11.31 -6.55
C GLY A 160 12.06 -11.84 -6.19
N ARG A 161 11.34 -11.21 -5.24
CA ARG A 161 10.01 -11.66 -4.81
C ARG A 161 8.98 -11.50 -5.91
N ILE A 162 8.34 -12.61 -6.26
CA ILE A 162 7.31 -12.71 -7.30
C ILE A 162 5.91 -12.76 -6.67
N SER A 163 5.73 -13.50 -5.58
CA SER A 163 4.42 -13.62 -4.90
C SER A 163 4.60 -13.94 -3.40
N GLU A 164 3.64 -13.44 -2.61
CA GLU A 164 3.49 -13.60 -1.17
C GLU A 164 2.00 -13.54 -0.83
N ASP A 165 1.34 -14.67 -1.01
CA ASP A 165 -0.12 -14.76 -0.96
C ASP A 165 -0.56 -15.69 0.17
N ALA A 166 -1.64 -15.33 0.86
CA ALA A 166 -2.30 -16.24 1.79
C ALA A 166 -3.13 -17.24 0.97
N LEU A 167 -2.68 -18.50 0.91
CA LEU A 167 -3.41 -19.55 0.21
C LEU A 167 -4.69 -19.92 0.96
N ASP A 168 -4.59 -19.95 2.30
CA ASP A 168 -5.68 -20.12 3.24
C ASP A 168 -5.28 -19.54 4.61
N GLU A 169 -6.12 -19.71 5.64
CA GLU A 169 -5.90 -19.18 6.98
C GLU A 169 -4.67 -19.77 7.72
N ASN A 170 -3.96 -20.73 7.13
CA ASN A 170 -2.86 -21.47 7.75
C ASN A 170 -1.61 -21.57 6.87
N THR A 171 -1.68 -21.17 5.60
CA THR A 171 -0.60 -21.41 4.63
C THR A 171 -0.27 -20.17 3.80
N TRP A 172 1.00 -19.75 3.87
CA TRP A 172 1.59 -18.83 2.92
C TRP A 172 1.99 -19.58 1.65
N PHE A 173 1.66 -19.00 0.50
CA PHE A 173 2.27 -19.31 -0.78
C PHE A 173 3.34 -18.27 -1.07
N LEU A 174 4.59 -18.72 -1.22
CA LEU A 174 5.75 -17.86 -1.41
C LEU A 174 6.45 -18.21 -2.72
N LYS A 175 6.82 -17.18 -3.49
CA LYS A 175 7.52 -17.35 -4.75
C LYS A 175 8.54 -16.25 -4.98
N ALA A 176 9.79 -16.63 -5.26
CA ALA A 176 10.87 -15.69 -5.53
C ALA A 176 11.90 -16.30 -6.48
N THR A 177 12.79 -15.47 -7.02
CA THR A 177 14.02 -15.98 -7.67
C THR A 177 15.00 -16.49 -6.63
N CYS A 178 15.83 -17.46 -7.03
CA CYS A 178 16.91 -18.00 -6.21
C CYS A 178 18.11 -18.36 -7.08
N THR A 179 19.29 -18.42 -6.49
CA THR A 179 20.48 -18.96 -7.12
C THR A 179 20.84 -20.29 -6.46
N VAL A 180 21.13 -21.32 -7.27
CA VAL A 180 21.58 -22.63 -6.80
C VAL A 180 22.99 -22.88 -7.31
N THR A 181 23.89 -23.31 -6.41
CA THR A 181 25.27 -23.68 -6.74
C THR A 181 25.39 -25.19 -6.90
N GLY A 182 25.85 -25.64 -8.06
CA GLY A 182 26.16 -27.03 -8.36
C GLY A 182 27.44 -27.52 -7.67
N SER A 183 27.65 -28.84 -7.68
CA SER A 183 28.85 -29.46 -7.08
C SER A 183 30.16 -29.09 -7.78
N ASP A 184 30.08 -28.60 -9.02
CA ASP A 184 31.20 -28.07 -9.79
C ASP A 184 31.53 -26.60 -9.45
N GLY A 185 30.73 -25.98 -8.57
CA GLY A 185 30.83 -24.57 -8.17
C GLY A 185 30.14 -23.60 -9.13
N THR A 186 29.50 -24.08 -10.20
CA THR A 186 28.71 -23.25 -11.11
C THR A 186 27.40 -22.84 -10.43
N SER A 187 27.00 -21.58 -10.58
CA SER A 187 25.74 -21.08 -10.00
C SER A 187 24.79 -20.64 -11.11
N GLU A 188 23.53 -21.00 -10.97
CA GLU A 188 22.46 -20.68 -11.93
C GLU A 188 21.23 -20.12 -11.20
N GLU A 189 20.50 -19.23 -11.87
CA GLU A 189 19.28 -18.59 -11.35
C GLU A 189 18.05 -19.43 -11.72
N PHE A 190 17.14 -19.60 -10.77
CA PHE A 190 15.91 -20.37 -10.88
C PHE A 190 14.76 -19.62 -10.19
N THR A 191 13.54 -20.11 -10.40
CA THR A 191 12.38 -19.75 -9.58
C THR A 191 12.23 -20.76 -8.45
N CYS A 192 12.06 -20.28 -7.23
CA CYS A 192 11.72 -21.07 -6.07
C CYS A 192 10.29 -20.77 -5.61
N GLU A 193 9.55 -21.81 -5.27
CA GLU A 193 8.16 -21.75 -4.82
C GLU A 193 7.99 -22.64 -3.58
N ALA A 194 7.30 -22.15 -2.56
CA ALA A 194 7.04 -22.91 -1.36
C ALA A 194 5.66 -22.62 -0.75
N ASN A 195 5.10 -23.64 -0.10
CA ASN A 195 3.98 -23.48 0.82
C ASN A 195 4.52 -23.58 2.26
N VAL A 196 4.24 -22.56 3.07
CA VAL A 196 4.72 -22.49 4.45
C VAL A 196 3.55 -22.33 5.41
N SER A 197 3.46 -23.23 6.38
CA SER A 197 2.39 -23.27 7.38
C SER A 197 2.98 -23.25 8.80
N GLY A 198 2.13 -23.42 9.81
CA GLY A 198 2.56 -23.54 11.21
C GLY A 198 2.49 -22.21 11.96
N THR A 199 3.53 -21.91 12.72
CA THR A 199 3.61 -20.73 13.60
C THR A 199 4.95 -20.02 13.46
N ASN A 200 5.08 -18.82 14.01
CA ASN A 200 6.37 -18.12 14.07
C ASN A 200 7.47 -18.93 14.76
N GLU A 201 7.13 -19.70 15.81
CA GLU A 201 8.10 -20.51 16.56
C GLU A 201 8.43 -21.84 15.87
N ILE A 202 7.47 -22.39 15.12
CA ILE A 202 7.60 -23.68 14.44
C ILE A 202 6.98 -23.54 13.04
N PRO A 203 7.69 -22.89 12.10
CA PRO A 203 7.25 -22.82 10.73
C PRO A 203 7.53 -24.15 10.01
N GLU A 204 6.64 -24.54 9.10
CA GLU A 204 6.74 -25.81 8.37
C GLU A 204 6.58 -25.60 6.86
N VAL A 205 7.62 -25.92 6.11
CA VAL A 205 7.58 -25.97 4.64
C VAL A 205 6.95 -27.29 4.20
N THR A 206 5.75 -27.22 3.60
CA THR A 206 4.94 -28.40 3.23
C THR A 206 5.03 -28.73 1.73
N ASN A 207 5.41 -27.75 0.92
CA ASN A 207 5.73 -27.91 -0.49
C ASN A 207 6.93 -27.02 -0.82
N PHE A 208 7.84 -27.51 -1.64
CA PHE A 208 9.03 -26.76 -2.05
C PHE A 208 9.51 -27.23 -3.43
N SER A 209 9.69 -26.30 -4.35
CA SER A 209 10.15 -26.58 -5.72
C SER A 209 11.11 -25.50 -6.20
N VAL A 210 12.11 -25.92 -6.98
CA VAL A 210 13.03 -25.04 -7.72
C VAL A 210 13.02 -25.47 -9.18
N TYR A 211 12.83 -24.52 -10.11
CA TYR A 211 12.71 -24.79 -11.55
C TYR A 211 13.15 -23.61 -12.43
#